data_AF-A0A7Y9HK43-F1
#
_entry.id   AF-A0A7Y9HK43-F1
#
_cell.length_a   1.000
_cell.length_b   1.000
_cell.length_c   1.000
_cell.angle_alpha   90.00
_cell.angle_beta   90.00
_cell.angle_gamma   90.00
#
_symmetry.space_group_name_H-M   'P 1'
#
loop_
_entity.id
_entity.type
_entity.pdbx_description
1 polymer ?
#
loop_
_entity_poly.entity_id
_entity_poly.type
_entity_poly.pdbx_seq_one_letter_code
_entity_poly.pdbx_strand_id
1 'polypeptide(L)'
;MDTLKDIVEFRSIQFAPLLPDEAQVNPGVYGAELAFWLSTFLAGLGVITSYPQHEDWGWYVDYTTDSGAEFAIHCGNVDGSKDQWLLSLRPIPRKMFGRDKPPFADAAKLIAGIRTAVGALNSASEVVWHWDNANT
;
A
#
# COMPACT_ATOMS: atom_id res chain seq x y z
N MET A 1 4.28 -15.29 -12.45
CA MET A 1 4.00 -13.85 -12.54
C MET A 1 3.36 -13.45 -11.23
N ASP A 2 4.04 -12.59 -10.47
CA ASP A 2 3.49 -12.05 -9.24
C ASP A 2 2.31 -11.15 -9.59
N THR A 3 1.16 -11.50 -9.03
CA THR A 3 -0.08 -10.76 -9.21
C THR A 3 -0.08 -9.61 -8.22
N LEU A 4 0.70 -8.57 -8.52
CA LEU A 4 0.52 -7.25 -7.93
C LEU A 4 -0.70 -6.61 -8.59
N LYS A 5 -1.54 -5.92 -7.81
CA LYS A 5 -2.69 -5.20 -8.33
C LYS A 5 -2.74 -3.80 -7.75
N ASP A 6 -2.76 -2.80 -8.62
CA ASP A 6 -2.91 -1.41 -8.23
C ASP A 6 -4.26 -1.18 -7.56
N ILE A 7 -4.24 -0.40 -6.48
CA ILE A 7 -5.41 -0.07 -5.67
C ILE A 7 -5.86 1.35 -5.99
N VAL A 8 -4.93 2.30 -5.83
CA VAL A 8 -5.21 3.72 -5.93
C VAL A 8 -3.95 4.51 -6.22
N GLU A 9 -4.08 5.46 -7.14
CA GLU A 9 -3.10 6.52 -7.37
C GLU A 9 -3.67 7.85 -6.87
N PHE A 10 -2.85 8.67 -6.22
CA PHE A 10 -3.28 9.99 -5.72
C PHE A 10 -2.11 10.96 -5.58
N ARG A 11 -2.42 12.26 -5.43
CA ARG A 11 -1.41 13.31 -5.22
C ARG A 11 -1.39 13.85 -3.80
N SER A 12 -0.23 13.98 -3.17
CA SER A 12 -0.07 14.67 -1.88
C SER A 12 1.39 15.03 -1.63
N ILE A 13 1.66 16.23 -1.12
CA ILE A 13 3.03 16.60 -0.70
C ILE A 13 3.38 16.09 0.71
N GLN A 14 2.41 15.54 1.44
CA GLN A 14 2.57 15.15 2.85
C GLN A 14 3.63 14.05 3.04
N PHE A 15 3.84 13.22 2.02
CA PHE A 15 4.74 12.08 2.08
C PHE A 15 6.05 12.31 1.33
N ALA A 16 6.31 13.55 0.89
CA ALA A 16 7.60 13.90 0.33
C ALA A 16 8.71 13.56 1.34
N PRO A 17 9.84 12.96 0.90
CA PRO A 17 10.93 12.58 1.79
C PRO A 17 11.42 13.77 2.61
N LEU A 18 11.51 13.59 3.93
CA LEU A 18 12.01 14.63 4.81
C LEU A 18 13.53 14.81 4.68
N LEU A 19 14.24 13.70 4.51
CA LEU A 19 15.70 13.64 4.40
C LEU A 19 16.15 13.58 2.94
N PRO A 20 17.40 13.99 2.64
CA PRO A 20 17.99 13.85 1.30
C PRO A 20 17.98 12.41 0.78
N ASP A 21 18.06 12.26 -0.54
CA ASP A 21 18.00 10.97 -1.24
C ASP A 21 19.09 9.99 -0.77
N GLU A 22 20.26 10.48 -0.38
CA GLU A 22 21.37 9.66 0.12
C GLU A 22 21.08 9.02 1.49
N ALA A 23 20.08 9.53 2.21
CA ALA A 23 19.60 8.94 3.47
C ALA A 23 18.47 7.93 3.25
N GLN A 24 17.95 7.81 2.03
CA GLN A 24 16.92 6.83 1.68
C GLN A 24 17.57 5.47 1.45
N VAL A 25 16.86 4.40 1.80
CA VAL A 25 17.32 3.03 1.51
C VAL A 25 17.53 2.85 0.01
N ASN A 26 16.61 3.40 -0.79
CA ASN A 26 16.64 3.37 -2.24
C ASN A 26 16.42 4.80 -2.79
N PRO A 27 17.48 5.51 -3.22
CA PRO A 27 17.35 6.83 -3.82
C PRO A 27 16.33 6.85 -4.97
N GLY A 28 15.45 7.86 -4.99
CA GLY A 28 14.35 7.97 -5.96
C GLY A 28 13.15 7.04 -5.74
N VAL A 29 13.23 6.07 -4.83
CA VAL A 29 12.14 5.13 -4.50
C VAL A 29 11.63 5.46 -3.10
N TYR A 30 10.64 6.33 -3.06
CA TYR A 30 10.06 6.87 -1.83
C TYR A 30 8.83 6.09 -1.40
N GLY A 31 8.36 6.34 -0.19
CA GLY A 31 7.15 5.69 0.35
C GLY A 31 7.22 5.33 1.83
N ALA A 32 8.34 5.58 2.51
CA ALA A 32 8.48 5.33 3.94
C ALA A 32 7.44 6.13 4.75
N GLU A 33 7.33 7.42 4.50
CA GLU A 33 6.39 8.33 5.14
C GLU A 33 4.93 7.94 4.83
N LEU A 34 4.65 7.55 3.58
CA LEU A 34 3.35 7.04 3.16
C LEU A 34 2.98 5.75 3.88
N ALA A 35 3.89 4.77 3.93
CA ALA A 35 3.68 3.50 4.61
C ALA A 35 3.42 3.70 6.11
N PHE A 36 4.21 4.58 6.75
CA PHE A 36 4.04 4.89 8.17
C PHE A 36 2.70 5.58 8.47
N TRP A 37 2.34 6.57 7.65
CA TRP A 37 1.05 7.24 7.78
C TRP A 37 -0.10 6.25 7.59
N LEU A 38 -0.03 5.42 6.55
CA LEU A 38 -1.09 4.47 6.23
C LEU A 38 -1.26 3.44 7.35
N SER A 39 -0.17 2.85 7.86
CA SER A 39 -0.25 1.90 8.98
C SER A 39 -0.87 2.53 10.22
N THR A 40 -0.53 3.79 10.51
CA THR A 40 -1.06 4.53 11.66
C THR A 40 -2.55 4.82 11.50
N PHE A 41 -2.96 5.27 10.31
CA PHE A 41 -4.36 5.56 10.00
C PHE A 41 -5.22 4.29 10.07
N LEU A 42 -4.76 3.21 9.44
CA LEU A 42 -5.44 1.92 9.43
C LEU A 42 -5.56 1.34 10.85
N ALA A 43 -4.51 1.45 11.67
CA ALA A 43 -4.57 1.03 13.08
C ALA A 43 -5.65 1.80 13.86
N GLY A 44 -5.80 3.11 13.60
CA GLY A 44 -6.89 3.92 14.16
C GLY A 44 -8.30 3.44 13.78
N LEU A 45 -8.44 2.74 12.64
CA LEU A 45 -9.68 2.09 12.20
C LEU A 45 -9.82 0.63 12.69
N GLY A 46 -8.87 0.11 13.47
CA GLY A 46 -8.84 -1.30 13.86
C GLY A 46 -8.46 -2.26 12.72
N VAL A 47 -7.75 -1.75 11.70
CA VAL A 47 -7.11 -2.54 10.63
C VAL A 47 -5.62 -2.57 10.93
N ILE A 48 -5.15 -3.65 11.56
CA ILE A 48 -3.75 -3.76 12.00
C ILE A 48 -2.87 -4.27 10.86
N THR A 49 -1.81 -3.52 10.55
CA THR A 49 -0.74 -3.92 9.63
C THR A 49 0.58 -4.05 10.38
N SER A 50 1.62 -4.56 9.73
CA SER A 50 2.99 -4.42 10.21
C SER A 50 3.44 -2.95 10.20
N TYR A 51 4.58 -2.68 10.87
CA TYR A 51 5.32 -1.43 10.65
C TYR A 51 5.93 -1.40 9.25
N PRO A 52 6.22 -0.21 8.69
CA PRO A 52 6.88 -0.08 7.40
C PRO A 52 8.10 -0.98 7.24
N GLN A 53 8.10 -1.76 6.17
CA GLN A 53 9.21 -2.59 5.70
C GLN A 53 9.71 -2.02 4.37
N HIS A 54 10.92 -2.42 3.98
CA HIS A 54 11.50 -2.05 2.70
C HIS A 54 12.12 -3.26 1.99
N GLU A 55 12.13 -3.20 0.67
CA GLU A 55 12.88 -4.06 -0.24
C GLU A 55 13.53 -3.18 -1.32
N ASP A 56 14.35 -3.74 -2.20
CA ASP A 56 15.07 -3.00 -3.25
C ASP A 56 14.13 -2.24 -4.22
N TRP A 57 12.85 -2.61 -4.27
CA TRP A 57 11.82 -1.97 -5.11
C TRP A 57 10.95 -0.95 -4.36
N GLY A 58 11.10 -0.78 -3.05
CA GLY A 58 10.40 0.26 -2.29
C GLY A 58 9.88 -0.18 -0.92
N TRP A 59 8.81 0.47 -0.48
CA TRP A 59 8.26 0.34 0.86
C TRP A 59 6.93 -0.40 0.87
N TYR A 60 6.64 -1.11 1.96
CA TYR A 60 5.37 -1.79 2.13
C TYR A 60 5.01 -1.99 3.60
N VAL A 61 3.76 -2.38 3.84
CA VAL A 61 3.28 -2.91 5.11
C VAL A 61 2.54 -4.22 4.85
N ASP A 62 2.62 -5.15 5.78
CA ASP A 62 1.94 -6.45 5.69
C ASP A 62 0.61 -6.40 6.43
N TYR A 63 -0.37 -7.12 5.90
CA TYR A 63 -1.70 -7.28 6.47
C TYR A 63 -2.07 -8.76 6.51
N THR A 64 -2.48 -9.22 7.69
CA THR A 64 -2.98 -10.58 7.90
C THR A 64 -4.44 -10.50 8.33
N THR A 65 -5.31 -11.19 7.60
CA THR A 65 -6.72 -11.34 7.97
C THR A 65 -6.88 -12.29 9.16
N ASP A 66 -8.04 -12.28 9.81
CA ASP A 66 -8.36 -13.23 10.90
C ASP A 66 -8.31 -14.70 10.44
N SER A 67 -8.48 -14.95 9.13
CA SER A 67 -8.39 -16.28 8.52
C SER A 67 -6.95 -16.74 8.24
N GLY A 68 -5.97 -15.86 8.44
CA GLY A 68 -4.56 -16.10 8.12
C GLY A 68 -4.20 -15.90 6.65
N ALA A 69 -5.06 -15.27 5.84
CA ALA A 69 -4.66 -14.75 4.53
C ALA A 69 -3.75 -13.53 4.70
N GLU A 70 -2.62 -13.51 3.97
CA GLU A 70 -1.58 -12.49 4.07
C GLU A 70 -1.45 -11.69 2.78
N PHE A 71 -1.23 -10.39 2.92
CA PHE A 71 -1.07 -9.43 1.84
C PHE A 71 0.02 -8.42 2.17
N ALA A 72 0.78 -7.97 1.17
CA ALA A 72 1.64 -6.80 1.28
C ALA A 72 0.99 -5.62 0.54
N ILE A 73 0.87 -4.47 1.21
CA ILE A 73 0.50 -3.19 0.62
C ILE A 73 1.77 -2.45 0.26
N HIS A 74 2.05 -2.36 -1.03
CA HIS A 74 3.17 -1.61 -1.57
C HIS A 74 2.81 -0.12 -1.56
N CYS A 75 3.70 0.71 -1.05
CA CYS A 75 3.56 2.14 -0.91
C CYS A 75 4.71 2.81 -1.67
N GLY A 76 4.44 3.35 -2.85
CA GLY A 76 5.48 3.89 -3.72
C GLY A 76 5.10 5.23 -4.34
N ASN A 77 6.10 6.01 -4.71
CA ASN A 77 5.92 7.14 -5.61
C ASN A 77 5.87 6.70 -7.07
N VAL A 78 5.20 7.48 -7.91
CA VAL A 78 5.16 7.28 -9.37
C VAL A 78 6.35 7.98 -10.02
N ASP A 79 7.17 7.26 -10.76
CA ASP A 79 8.27 7.77 -11.59
C ASP A 79 9.21 8.78 -10.90
N GLY A 80 9.60 8.52 -9.64
CA GLY A 80 10.50 9.41 -8.90
C GLY A 80 9.81 10.67 -8.35
N SER A 81 8.48 10.80 -8.51
CA SER A 81 7.72 11.94 -8.00
C SER A 81 7.84 12.08 -6.47
N LYS A 82 7.71 13.31 -5.98
CA LYS A 82 7.62 13.65 -4.54
C LYS A 82 6.20 14.04 -4.12
N ASP A 83 5.24 13.98 -5.04
CA ASP A 83 3.86 14.38 -4.81
C ASP A 83 2.82 13.40 -5.38
N GLN A 84 3.22 12.33 -6.07
CA GLN A 84 2.33 11.39 -6.73
C GLN A 84 2.64 9.98 -6.25
N TRP A 85 1.60 9.29 -5.77
CA TRP A 85 1.72 8.04 -5.00
C TRP A 85 0.83 6.97 -5.58
N LEU A 86 1.30 5.72 -5.51
CA LEU A 86 0.58 4.52 -5.89
C LEU A 86 0.59 3.53 -4.72
N LEU A 87 -0.60 3.04 -4.37
CA LEU A 87 -0.76 1.88 -3.50
C LEU A 87 -1.13 0.67 -4.34
N SER A 88 -0.42 -0.44 -4.13
CA SER A 88 -0.66 -1.71 -4.83
C SER A 88 -0.69 -2.87 -3.84
N LEU A 89 -1.47 -3.91 -4.13
CA LEU A 89 -1.66 -5.06 -3.25
C LEU A 89 -1.05 -6.31 -3.86
N ARG A 90 -0.28 -7.04 -3.05
CA ARG A 90 0.28 -8.35 -3.41
C ARG A 90 -0.21 -9.42 -2.43
N PRO A 91 -0.90 -10.48 -2.87
CA PRO A 91 -1.23 -11.60 -2.00
C PRO A 91 0.01 -12.46 -1.75
N ILE A 92 0.28 -12.79 -0.49
CA ILE A 92 1.43 -13.61 -0.08
C ILE A 92 1.02 -15.10 -0.13
N PRO A 93 1.68 -15.93 -0.95
CA PRO A 93 1.38 -17.36 -1.04
C PRO A 93 1.68 -18.11 0.26
N ARG A 94 0.79 -19.02 0.67
CA ARG A 94 0.96 -19.80 1.92
C ARG A 94 1.79 -21.08 1.73
N LYS A 95 2.05 -21.51 0.49
CA LYS A 95 2.77 -22.75 0.18
C LYS A 95 4.02 -22.48 -0.68
N MET A 96 4.95 -23.44 -0.63
CA MET A 96 6.18 -23.39 -1.43
C MET A 96 5.88 -23.20 -2.93
N PHE A 97 6.81 -22.56 -3.63
CA PHE A 97 6.71 -22.24 -5.06
C PHE A 97 5.53 -21.31 -5.43
N GLY A 98 5.09 -20.46 -4.51
CA GLY A 98 4.13 -19.40 -4.79
C GLY A 98 2.69 -19.88 -5.03
N ARG A 99 2.36 -21.10 -4.57
CA ARG A 99 1.01 -21.67 -4.65
C ARG A 99 0.15 -21.23 -3.47
N ASP A 100 -1.17 -21.37 -3.63
CA ASP A 100 -2.15 -21.08 -2.57
C ASP A 100 -2.12 -19.60 -2.15
N LYS A 101 -2.23 -18.73 -3.16
CA LYS A 101 -2.34 -17.28 -2.99
C LYS A 101 -3.75 -16.95 -2.51
N PRO A 102 -3.90 -16.15 -1.44
CA PRO A 102 -5.21 -15.65 -1.05
C PRO A 102 -5.94 -14.94 -2.19
N PRO A 103 -7.25 -15.15 -2.33
CA PRO A 103 -8.10 -14.30 -3.17
C PRO A 103 -7.99 -12.84 -2.72
N PHE A 104 -7.92 -11.94 -3.68
CA PHE A 104 -7.94 -10.50 -3.43
C PHE A 104 -9.20 -10.02 -2.68
N ALA A 105 -10.32 -10.74 -2.81
CA ALA A 105 -11.55 -10.46 -2.07
C ALA A 105 -11.37 -10.56 -0.54
N ASP A 106 -10.44 -11.40 -0.06
CA ASP A 106 -10.18 -11.55 1.38
C ASP A 106 -9.58 -10.27 1.99
N ALA A 107 -9.04 -9.37 1.16
CA ALA A 107 -8.53 -8.06 1.57
C ALA A 107 -9.62 -6.98 1.68
N ALA A 108 -10.93 -7.30 1.59
CA ALA A 108 -12.00 -6.30 1.56
C ALA A 108 -11.96 -5.29 2.72
N LYS A 109 -11.68 -5.75 3.95
CA LYS A 109 -11.56 -4.87 5.13
C LYS A 109 -10.40 -3.88 4.98
N LEU A 110 -9.25 -4.35 4.48
CA LEU A 110 -8.09 -3.52 4.19
C LEU A 110 -8.40 -2.49 3.10
N ILE A 111 -9.00 -2.91 1.99
CA ILE A 111 -9.37 -2.01 0.88
C ILE A 111 -10.34 -0.92 1.34
N ALA A 112 -11.33 -1.26 2.17
CA ALA A 112 -12.25 -0.29 2.76
C ALA A 112 -11.51 0.72 3.68
N GLY A 113 -10.53 0.24 4.45
CA GLY A 113 -9.64 1.09 5.25
C GLY A 113 -8.82 2.06 4.40
N ILE A 114 -8.20 1.57 3.32
CA ILE A 114 -7.44 2.41 2.37
C ILE A 114 -8.34 3.46 1.71
N ARG A 115 -9.57 3.09 1.32
CA ARG A 115 -10.57 4.04 0.79
C ARG A 115 -10.88 5.15 1.77
N THR A 116 -11.05 4.82 3.04
CA THR A 116 -11.30 5.80 4.09
C THR A 116 -10.08 6.70 4.30
N ALA A 117 -8.87 6.13 4.34
CA ALA A 117 -7.62 6.87 4.52
C ALA A 117 -7.37 7.89 3.41
N VAL A 118 -7.40 7.45 2.15
CA VAL A 118 -7.14 8.32 1.00
C VAL A 118 -8.28 9.32 0.81
N GLY A 119 -9.54 8.91 1.06
CA GLY A 119 -10.68 9.83 0.99
C GLY A 119 -10.68 10.92 2.07
N ALA A 120 -10.00 10.71 3.19
CA ALA A 120 -9.81 11.74 4.22
C ALA A 120 -8.67 12.71 3.88
N LEU A 121 -7.73 12.29 3.02
CA LEU A 121 -6.55 13.09 2.63
C LEU A 121 -6.84 14.02 1.46
N ASN A 122 -7.53 13.51 0.45
CA ASN A 122 -7.63 14.14 -0.86
C ASN A 122 -9.07 14.44 -1.28
N SER A 123 -9.21 15.49 -2.09
CA SER A 123 -10.42 15.69 -2.86
C SER A 123 -10.57 14.58 -3.91
N ALA A 124 -11.81 14.22 -4.26
CA ALA A 124 -12.08 13.12 -5.18
C ALA A 124 -11.43 13.31 -6.58
N SER A 125 -11.17 14.55 -7.01
CA SER A 125 -10.52 14.86 -8.29
C SER A 125 -9.03 14.52 -8.35
N GLU A 126 -8.40 14.28 -7.21
CA GLU A 126 -6.96 13.98 -7.10
C GLU A 126 -6.68 12.49 -6.86
N VAL A 127 -7.70 11.64 -6.99
CA VAL A 127 -7.63 10.21 -6.65
C VAL A 127 -8.17 9.38 -7.80
N VAL A 128 -7.35 8.45 -8.30
CA VAL A 128 -7.72 7.47 -9.31
C VAL A 128 -7.75 6.09 -8.66
N TRP A 129 -8.96 5.52 -8.53
CA TRP A 129 -9.13 4.16 -8.01
C TRP A 129 -8.96 3.15 -9.15
N HIS A 130 -8.06 2.19 -8.98
CA HIS A 130 -7.84 1.08 -9.92
C HIS A 130 -8.57 -0.20 -9.49
N TRP A 131 -9.09 -0.21 -8.27
CA TRP A 131 -9.82 -1.33 -7.70
C TRP A 131 -11.32 -1.15 -7.75
N ASP A 132 -12.01 -1.85 -8.64
CA ASP A 132 -13.47 -1.90 -8.62
C ASP A 132 -13.99 -3.01 -7.70
N ASN A 133 -15.00 -2.69 -6.89
CA ASN A 133 -15.73 -3.63 -6.02
C ASN A 133 -16.45 -4.75 -6.80
N ALA A 134 -16.38 -4.75 -8.14
CA ALA A 134 -17.09 -5.70 -9.01
C ALA A 134 -16.43 -7.09 -9.12
N ASN A 135 -15.26 -7.31 -8.48
CA ASN A 135 -14.53 -8.59 -8.51
C ASN A 135 -14.33 -9.21 -7.11
N THR A 136 -15.19 -8.88 -6.15
CA THR A 136 -15.41 -9.71 -4.94
C THR A 136 -16.30 -10.90 -5.25
#